data_AF-A0A5C7MAA3-F1
#
_entry.id   AF-A0A5C7MAA3-F1
#
_cell.length_a   1.000
_cell.length_b   1.000
_cell.length_c   1.000
_cell.angle_alpha   90.00
_cell.angle_beta   90.00
_cell.angle_gamma   90.00
#
_symmetry.space_group_name_H-M   'P 1'
#
loop_
_entity.id
_entity.type
_entity.pdbx_description
1 polymer ?
#
loop_
_entity_poly.entity_id
_entity_poly.type
_entity_poly.pdbx_seq_one_letter_code
_entity_poly.pdbx_strand_id
1 'polypeptide(L)'
;MSPRRFRPPEVTLSEDVYVELCAVSDKERQFHWESARPYGVRVMDAIEAHSDKLQKAWTDKPKTGGLFVRLSPEVVPPRRQHVTPPVCIALSGIDATNAKLLDRYVVQWSAGTRSALVEQALRFDLGMV
;
A
#
# COMPACT_ATOMS: atom_id res chain seq x y z
N MET A 1 11.65 32.52 8.78
CA MET A 1 10.95 31.22 8.96
C MET A 1 11.45 30.27 7.88
N SER A 2 12.30 29.31 8.23
CA SER A 2 12.71 28.28 7.27
C SER A 2 11.50 27.41 6.94
N PRO A 3 11.21 27.11 5.66
CA PRO A 3 10.14 26.17 5.33
C PRO A 3 10.50 24.82 5.98
N ARG A 4 9.60 24.29 6.81
CA ARG A 4 9.76 22.93 7.36
C ARG A 4 9.94 22.00 6.17
N ARG A 5 11.12 21.39 6.05
CA ARG A 5 11.40 20.40 4.99
C ARG A 5 10.37 19.29 5.13
N PHE A 6 9.54 19.12 4.11
CA PHE A 6 8.55 18.05 4.08
C PHE A 6 9.30 16.72 4.09
N ARG A 7 9.05 15.90 5.12
CA ARG A 7 9.57 14.54 5.17
C ARG A 7 8.57 13.65 4.42
N PRO A 8 9.02 12.88 3.41
CA PRO A 8 8.13 11.95 2.73
C PRO A 8 7.55 10.95 3.72
N PRO A 9 6.30 10.50 3.50
CA PRO A 9 5.67 9.53 4.38
C PRO A 9 6.41 8.18 4.31
N GLU A 10 6.66 7.60 5.47
CA GLU A 10 7.25 6.27 5.59
C GLU A 10 6.13 5.22 5.71
N VAL A 11 6.32 4.07 5.07
CA VAL A 11 5.42 2.92 5.15
C VAL A 11 6.19 1.63 5.34
N THR A 12 5.54 0.69 6.00
CA THR A 12 6.11 -0.60 6.35
C THR A 12 5.51 -1.68 5.45
N LEU A 13 6.34 -2.43 4.73
CA LEU A 13 5.91 -3.45 3.78
C LEU A 13 6.43 -4.83 4.18
N SER A 14 5.77 -5.89 3.72
CA SER A 14 6.33 -7.24 3.73
C SER A 14 7.56 -7.30 2.84
N GLU A 15 8.53 -8.15 3.19
CA GLU A 15 9.74 -8.35 2.39
C GLU A 15 9.40 -8.80 0.96
N ASP A 16 8.47 -9.74 0.79
CA ASP A 16 8.08 -10.26 -0.53
C ASP A 16 7.59 -9.14 -1.46
N VAL A 17 6.76 -8.24 -0.93
CA VAL A 17 6.23 -7.09 -1.68
C VAL A 17 7.35 -6.10 -2.01
N TYR A 18 8.30 -5.91 -1.09
CA TYR A 18 9.44 -5.05 -1.32
C TYR A 18 10.39 -5.60 -2.39
N VAL A 19 10.67 -6.91 -2.37
CA VAL A 19 11.51 -7.58 -3.37
C VAL A 19 10.90 -7.45 -4.76
N GLU A 20 9.61 -7.70 -4.90
CA GLU A 20 8.90 -7.54 -6.18
C GLU A 20 8.88 -6.07 -6.62
N LEU A 21 8.62 -5.13 -5.70
CA LEU A 21 8.67 -3.70 -6.00
C LEU A 21 10.05 -3.27 -6.53
N CYS A 22 11.13 -3.78 -5.94
CA CYS A 22 12.50 -3.60 -6.45
C CYS A 22 12.65 -4.20 -7.85
N ALA A 23 12.22 -5.44 -8.07
CA ALA A 23 12.33 -6.10 -9.36
C ALA A 23 11.61 -5.33 -10.49
N VAL A 24 10.41 -4.80 -10.22
CA VAL A 24 9.69 -4.00 -11.22
C VAL A 24 10.38 -2.65 -11.44
N SER A 25 10.90 -2.03 -10.39
CA SER A 25 11.62 -0.75 -10.51
C SER A 25 12.94 -0.91 -11.26
N ASP A 26 13.64 -2.03 -11.08
CA ASP A 26 14.85 -2.35 -11.83
C ASP A 26 14.55 -2.62 -13.30
N LYS A 27 13.46 -3.33 -13.61
CA LYS A 27 12.97 -3.49 -15.00
C LYS A 27 12.69 -2.12 -15.63
N GLU A 28 11.98 -1.23 -14.93
CA GLU A 28 11.72 0.12 -15.45
C GLU A 28 13.00 0.92 -15.68
N ARG A 29 13.99 0.82 -14.77
CA ARG A 29 15.28 1.48 -14.94
C ARG A 29 16.05 0.94 -16.14
N GLN A 30 15.92 -0.34 -16.46
CA GLN A 30 16.55 -0.95 -17.64
C GLN A 30 15.95 -0.40 -18.94
N PHE A 31 14.64 -0.19 -19.00
CA PHE A 31 13.97 0.31 -20.21
C PHE A 31 13.94 1.85 -20.31
N HIS A 32 13.90 2.55 -19.18
CA HIS A 32 13.68 3.99 -19.07
C HIS A 32 14.61 4.63 -18.03
N TRP A 33 15.92 4.48 -18.23
CA TRP A 33 16.96 4.90 -17.29
C TRP A 33 16.86 6.36 -16.80
N GLU A 34 16.37 7.29 -17.62
CA GLU A 34 16.18 8.71 -17.23
C GLU A 34 14.85 9.01 -16.50
N SER A 35 13.85 8.13 -16.64
CA SER A 35 12.46 8.39 -16.23
C SER A 35 11.93 7.37 -15.22
N ALA A 36 12.83 6.67 -14.53
CA ALA A 36 12.46 5.71 -13.49
C ALA A 36 11.64 6.41 -12.40
N ARG A 37 10.40 5.96 -12.21
CA ARG A 37 9.46 6.59 -11.28
C ARG A 37 9.90 6.31 -9.85
N PRO A 38 9.84 7.30 -8.94
CA PRO A 38 10.11 7.04 -7.53
C PRO A 38 9.01 6.15 -6.93
N TYR A 39 9.33 5.41 -5.88
CA TYR A 39 8.41 4.44 -5.27
C TYR A 39 7.07 5.07 -4.87
N GLY A 40 7.06 6.31 -4.39
CA GLY A 40 5.83 7.00 -4.03
C GLY A 40 4.90 7.23 -5.21
N VAL A 41 5.43 7.54 -6.40
CA VAL A 41 4.62 7.69 -7.62
C VAL A 41 4.05 6.36 -8.06
N ARG A 42 4.86 5.29 -8.05
CA ARG A 42 4.38 3.93 -8.38
C ARG A 42 3.24 3.48 -7.47
N VAL A 43 3.35 3.77 -6.17
CA VAL A 43 2.29 3.48 -5.20
C VAL A 43 1.02 4.28 -5.49
N MET A 44 1.14 5.55 -5.88
CA MET A 44 -0.03 6.36 -6.28
C MET A 44 -0.70 5.78 -7.53
N ASP A 45 0.09 5.42 -8.55
CA ASP A 45 -0.40 4.79 -9.77
C ASP A 45 -1.13 3.46 -9.47
N ALA A 46 -0.57 2.61 -8.60
CA ALA A 46 -1.17 1.34 -8.19
C ALA A 46 -2.49 1.52 -7.44
N ILE A 47 -2.57 2.53 -6.56
CA ILE A 47 -3.81 2.85 -5.82
C ILE A 47 -4.88 3.36 -6.79
N GLU A 48 -4.51 4.21 -7.75
CA GLU A 48 -5.44 4.75 -8.75
C GLU A 48 -5.98 3.64 -9.66
N ALA A 49 -5.09 2.79 -10.20
CA ALA A 49 -5.43 1.67 -11.07
C ALA A 49 -6.31 0.60 -10.41
N HIS A 50 -6.23 0.46 -9.08
CA HIS A 50 -6.97 -0.56 -8.33
C HIS A 50 -7.97 0.00 -7.32
N SER A 51 -8.31 1.29 -7.42
CA SER A 51 -9.22 1.98 -6.50
C SER A 51 -10.56 1.25 -6.29
N ASP A 52 -11.20 0.78 -7.36
CA ASP A 52 -12.47 0.03 -7.27
C ASP A 52 -12.33 -1.32 -6.54
N LYS A 53 -11.25 -2.05 -6.82
CA LYS A 53 -10.97 -3.36 -6.17
C LYS A 53 -10.63 -3.18 -4.71
N LEU A 54 -9.81 -2.17 -4.40
CA LEU A 54 -9.44 -1.75 -3.05
C LEU A 54 -10.69 -1.38 -2.25
N GLN A 55 -11.54 -0.50 -2.80
CA GLN A 55 -12.77 -0.10 -2.13
C GLN A 55 -13.68 -1.29 -1.83
N LYS A 56 -13.89 -2.21 -2.79
CA LYS A 56 -14.68 -3.43 -2.56
C LYS A 56 -14.06 -4.32 -1.48
N ALA A 57 -12.76 -4.57 -1.54
CA ALA A 57 -12.06 -5.44 -0.60
C ALA A 57 -12.18 -4.99 0.87
N TRP A 58 -12.24 -3.68 1.12
CA TRP A 58 -12.39 -3.17 2.49
C TRP A 58 -13.81 -2.78 2.89
N THR A 59 -14.65 -2.34 1.96
CA THR A 59 -16.04 -1.93 2.26
C THR A 59 -16.97 -3.14 2.41
N ASP A 60 -16.72 -4.22 1.66
CA ASP A 60 -17.57 -5.40 1.63
C ASP A 60 -17.20 -6.44 2.72
N LYS A 61 -16.78 -5.95 3.89
CA LYS A 61 -16.62 -6.83 5.05
C LYS A 61 -18.01 -7.18 5.57
N PRO A 62 -18.39 -8.47 5.62
CA PRO A 62 -19.71 -8.86 6.09
C PRO A 62 -19.90 -8.36 7.53
N LYS A 63 -20.89 -7.49 7.73
CA LYS A 63 -21.35 -7.08 9.06
C LYS A 63 -22.02 -8.29 9.71
N THR A 64 -21.24 -9.14 10.38
CA THR A 64 -21.79 -10.25 11.15
C THR A 64 -22.56 -9.65 12.34
N GLY A 65 -23.89 -9.69 12.29
CA GLY A 65 -24.81 -9.09 13.27
C GLY A 65 -24.88 -9.80 14.63
N GLY A 66 -23.77 -10.37 15.11
CA GLY A 66 -23.66 -10.93 16.45
C GLY A 66 -22.82 -10.03 17.36
N LEU A 67 -22.98 -10.19 18.68
CA LEU A 67 -22.14 -9.54 19.71
C LEU A 67 -20.63 -9.75 19.48
N PHE A 68 -20.26 -10.79 18.74
CA PHE A 68 -18.89 -11.04 18.30
C PHE A 68 -18.89 -11.40 16.81
N VAL A 69 -18.12 -10.65 16.02
CA VAL A 69 -17.83 -10.98 14.62
C VAL A 69 -16.86 -12.17 14.62
N ARG A 70 -17.34 -13.35 14.22
CA ARG A 70 -16.47 -14.50 13.96
C ARG A 70 -15.97 -14.38 12.53
N LEU A 71 -14.67 -14.18 12.36
CA LEU A 71 -14.04 -14.19 11.05
C LEU A 71 -14.20 -15.59 10.45
N SER A 72 -14.91 -15.70 9.31
CA SER A 72 -14.87 -16.91 8.49
C SER A 72 -13.41 -17.16 8.07
N PRO A 73 -12.90 -18.39 8.13
CA PRO A 73 -11.51 -18.71 7.78
C PRO A 73 -11.15 -18.40 6.32
N GLU A 74 -12.14 -18.24 5.44
CA GLU A 74 -11.98 -17.75 4.05
C GLU A 74 -11.65 -16.26 3.95
N VAL A 75 -11.98 -15.46 4.98
CA VAL A 75 -11.82 -13.99 5.02
C VAL A 75 -10.58 -13.60 5.83
N VAL A 76 -9.96 -14.53 6.55
CA VAL A 76 -8.70 -14.30 7.26
C VAL A 76 -7.56 -14.58 6.28
N PRO A 77 -6.82 -13.56 5.79
CA PRO A 77 -5.55 -13.82 5.12
C PRO A 77 -4.73 -14.70 6.08
N PRO A 78 -4.12 -15.80 5.60
CA PRO A 78 -3.36 -16.70 6.46
C PRO A 78 -2.44 -15.87 7.36
N ARG A 79 -2.43 -16.16 8.67
CA ARG A 79 -1.56 -15.45 9.62
C ARG A 79 -0.19 -15.42 8.99
N ARG A 80 0.28 -14.22 8.63
CA ARG A 80 1.62 -14.03 8.10
C ARG A 80 2.57 -14.54 9.17
N GLN A 81 3.16 -15.71 8.92
CA GLN A 81 4.39 -16.06 9.61
C GLN A 81 5.39 -15.04 9.11
N HIS A 82 5.63 -14.00 9.92
CA HIS A 82 6.74 -13.09 9.71
C HIS A 82 8.02 -13.88 9.95
N VAL A 83 8.40 -14.70 8.96
CA VAL A 83 9.72 -15.34 8.92
C VAL A 83 10.78 -14.23 8.77
N THR A 84 10.44 -13.14 8.08
CA THR A 84 11.31 -11.98 7.90
C THR A 84 10.72 -10.67 8.47
N PRO A 85 11.54 -9.80 9.08
CA PRO A 85 11.11 -8.47 9.52
C PRO A 85 10.58 -7.63 8.35
N PRO A 86 9.54 -6.83 8.59
CA PRO A 86 9.00 -5.94 7.58
C PRO A 86 9.98 -4.78 7.26
N VAL A 87 9.97 -4.33 6.01
CA VAL A 87 10.88 -3.30 5.49
C VAL A 87 10.20 -1.94 5.54
N CYS A 88 10.89 -0.93 6.07
CA CYS A 88 10.41 0.45 6.04
C CYS A 88 10.94 1.18 4.79
N ILE A 89 10.04 1.74 4.00
CA ILE A 89 10.39 2.53 2.82
C ILE A 89 9.83 3.95 2.93
N ALA A 90 10.60 4.93 2.46
CA ALA A 90 10.12 6.28 2.28
C ALA A 90 9.41 6.39 0.91
N LEU A 91 8.17 6.88 0.91
CA LEU A 91 7.42 7.15 -0.32
C LEU A 91 7.91 8.47 -0.94
N SER A 92 9.11 8.43 -1.51
CA SER A 92 9.70 9.55 -2.23
C SER A 92 8.83 9.94 -3.43
N GLY A 93 8.71 11.25 -3.70
CA GLY A 93 7.87 11.78 -4.78
C GLY A 93 6.40 12.03 -4.40
N ILE A 94 5.98 11.73 -3.16
CA ILE A 94 4.68 12.15 -2.63
C ILE A 94 4.80 13.54 -2.02
N ASP A 95 3.95 14.48 -2.44
CA ASP A 95 3.83 15.80 -1.81
C ASP A 95 2.92 15.77 -0.56
N ALA A 96 3.00 16.79 0.29
CA ALA A 96 2.17 16.94 1.48
C ALA A 96 0.67 16.84 1.19
N THR A 97 0.24 17.31 0.01
CA THR A 97 -1.16 17.23 -0.43
C THR A 97 -1.59 15.78 -0.65
N ASN A 98 -0.76 15.00 -1.34
CA ASN A 98 -1.03 13.60 -1.65
C ASN A 98 -0.91 12.71 -0.41
N ALA A 99 0.01 13.03 0.50
CA ALA A 99 0.09 12.36 1.80
C ALA A 99 -1.21 12.51 2.60
N LYS A 100 -1.83 13.69 2.60
CA LYS A 100 -3.13 13.92 3.23
C LYS A 100 -4.27 13.18 2.51
N LEU A 101 -4.22 13.06 1.19
CA LEU A 101 -5.20 12.28 0.43
C LEU A 101 -5.12 10.80 0.78
N LEU A 102 -3.92 10.24 0.89
CA LEU A 102 -3.71 8.87 1.38
C LEU A 102 -4.36 8.66 2.75
N ASP A 103 -4.17 9.58 3.68
CA ASP A 103 -4.78 9.48 5.01
C ASP A 103 -6.31 9.51 4.96
N ARG A 104 -6.88 10.32 4.05
CA ARG A 104 -8.33 10.33 3.83
C ARG A 104 -8.83 8.99 3.29
N TYR A 105 -8.13 8.38 2.33
CA TYR A 105 -8.52 7.08 1.79
C TYR A 105 -8.41 5.96 2.84
N VAL A 106 -7.40 6.01 3.72
CA VAL A 106 -7.28 5.06 4.84
C VAL A 106 -8.51 5.12 5.74
N VAL A 107 -9.01 6.33 6.05
CA VAL A 107 -10.22 6.52 6.85
C VAL A 107 -11.47 6.12 6.07
N GLN A 108 -11.61 6.59 4.84
CA GLN A 108 -12.80 6.36 4.00
C GLN A 108 -13.03 4.87 3.72
N TRP A 109 -11.97 4.12 3.44
CA TRP A 109 -12.07 2.68 3.17
C TRP A 109 -11.85 1.84 4.43
N SER A 110 -11.63 2.44 5.61
CA SER A 110 -11.36 1.69 6.85
C SER A 110 -10.22 0.67 6.70
N ALA A 111 -9.17 1.02 5.95
CA ALA A 111 -8.04 0.15 5.65
C ALA A 111 -7.14 -0.14 6.88
N GLY A 112 -7.40 0.53 8.00
CA GLY A 112 -6.69 0.38 9.27
C GLY A 112 -5.45 1.26 9.36
N THR A 113 -4.45 1.00 8.50
CA THR A 113 -3.21 1.79 8.46
C THR A 113 -2.81 2.16 7.03
N ARG A 114 -2.02 3.23 6.88
CA ARG A 114 -1.47 3.64 5.57
C ARG A 114 -0.61 2.53 4.95
N SER A 115 0.20 1.85 5.77
CA SER A 115 1.01 0.71 5.35
C SER A 115 0.16 -0.41 4.76
N ALA A 116 -0.95 -0.78 5.43
CA ALA A 116 -1.84 -1.83 4.95
C ALA A 116 -2.52 -1.47 3.62
N LEU A 117 -2.93 -0.20 3.45
CA LEU A 117 -3.50 0.30 2.22
C LEU A 117 -2.50 0.20 1.06
N VAL A 118 -1.30 0.74 1.25
CA VAL A 118 -0.24 0.74 0.24
C VAL A 118 0.19 -0.68 -0.12
N GLU A 119 0.36 -1.54 0.88
CA GLU A 119 0.78 -2.91 0.64
C GLU A 119 -0.26 -3.69 -0.18
N GLN A 120 -1.54 -3.56 0.15
CA GLN A 120 -2.60 -4.23 -0.58
C GLN A 120 -2.74 -3.69 -2.02
N ALA A 121 -2.55 -2.39 -2.23
CA ALA A 121 -2.52 -1.81 -3.57
C ALA A 121 -1.36 -2.39 -4.41
N LEU A 122 -0.16 -2.47 -3.83
CA LEU A 122 0.99 -3.09 -4.49
C LEU A 122 0.76 -4.57 -4.79
N ARG A 123 0.13 -5.32 -3.88
CA ARG A 123 -0.20 -6.72 -4.15
C ARG A 123 -1.16 -6.90 -5.32
N PHE A 124 -2.13 -6.00 -5.48
CA PHE A 124 -3.01 -6.04 -6.65
C PHE A 124 -2.28 -5.71 -7.95
N ASP A 125 -1.39 -4.71 -7.93
CA ASP A 125 -0.59 -4.30 -9.09
C ASP A 125 0.41 -5.39 -9.51
N LEU A 126 1.05 -6.01 -8.53
CA LEU A 126 2.02 -7.10 -8.71
C LEU A 126 1.36 -8.47 -8.95
N GLY A 127 0.02 -8.57 -8.86
CA GLY A 127 -0.72 -9.82 -9.05
C GLY A 127 -0.53 -10.86 -7.93
N MET A 128 -0.14 -10.44 -6.72
CA MET A 128 0.16 -11.30 -5.57
C MET A 128 -1.07 -11.60 -4.69
N VAL A 129 -2.22 -11.95 -5.30
CA VAL A 129 -3.51 -12.16 -4.60
C VAL A 129 -3.73 -13.61 -4.21
#